data_AF-M6CSA4-F1
#
_entry.id   AF-M6CSA4-F1
#
_cell.length_a   1.000
_cell.length_b   1.000
_cell.length_c   1.000
_cell.angle_alpha   90.00
_cell.angle_beta   90.00
_cell.angle_gamma   90.00
#
_symmetry.space_group_name_H-M   'P 1'
#
loop_
_entity.id
_entity.type
_entity.pdbx_description
1 polymer ?
#
loop_
_entity_poly.entity_id
_entity_poly.type
_entity_poly.pdbx_seq_one_letter_code
_entity_poly.pdbx_strand_id
1 'polypeptide(L)'
;MILTSRTVFFNAALQIYEGFNRAKVSLSKYELNIAQYSNLEKARILYKHLSFSRINPDFKNQFLKEKSYLFVINHRNYTPRLIEYFTNPLNVDSIPLDKYINEFVIKNLDNPSELWKFHYSVHIDDESRMLVDTIFLLGQETNHSLVECGYSQRLKVEFKFRNFIPVHNSFIKSVKTLQDGFIKTRILSNEKDILKYSLYNPSLGDFLISYFNEANNAAHKKLLLFSIVSYQGFKSRFHSSDKNYIIIYEFEYSELLQYFISNIDILKSNNTSYHFSVELDILFHSINLFNFKIIEPFLEPLFKTINIKDIASFQLFELIKLTIYQKNNFFDKFFQTHWNSLINITLRKFSSSYHYSLIHNLFEYYFLNFDDYIKRHNLEKLLIESKHRFISSRIKEYVEDANLISRLDLNDDSSSLLSELESKLKSKIRTLSNEIGLKGYRNYSYYYGIDELKESIDEYLRDQLEMNRDPIDSGNFDTDLGLNSDDSIEDLFSESFVE
;
A
#
# COMPACT_ATOMS: atom_id res chain seq x y z
N MET A 1 33.84 -6.52 30.57
CA MET A 1 33.81 -5.30 29.72
C MET A 1 32.46 -5.26 29.04
N ILE A 2 31.73 -4.15 29.14
CA ILE A 2 30.47 -3.94 28.41
C ILE A 2 30.80 -3.00 27.24
N LEU A 3 30.55 -3.45 26.01
CA LEU A 3 30.73 -2.66 24.80
C LEU A 3 29.35 -2.33 24.22
N THR A 4 29.09 -1.06 23.97
CA THR A 4 27.86 -0.60 23.30
C THR A 4 28.18 -0.16 21.89
N SER A 5 27.47 -0.70 20.90
CA SER A 5 27.60 -0.29 19.50
C SER A 5 26.24 -0.32 18.82
N ARG A 6 26.12 0.42 17.72
CA ARG A 6 24.94 0.30 16.86
C ARG A 6 25.01 -0.98 16.06
N THR A 7 23.84 -1.58 15.81
CA THR A 7 23.71 -2.81 15.04
C THR A 7 24.46 -2.77 13.72
N VAL A 8 24.35 -1.68 12.96
CA VAL A 8 25.01 -1.52 11.65
C VAL A 8 26.54 -1.53 11.74
N PHE A 9 27.12 -0.80 12.69
CA PHE A 9 28.58 -0.79 12.88
C PHE A 9 29.09 -2.12 13.42
N PHE A 10 28.34 -2.75 14.31
CA PHE A 10 28.64 -4.09 14.80
C PHE A 10 28.61 -5.13 13.66
N ASN A 11 27.59 -5.09 12.81
CA ASN A 11 27.45 -5.97 11.64
C ASN A 11 28.57 -5.73 10.61
N ALA A 12 28.97 -4.49 10.39
CA ALA A 12 30.11 -4.17 9.53
C ALA A 12 31.42 -4.70 10.13
N ALA A 13 31.63 -4.55 11.43
CA ALA A 13 32.82 -5.07 12.12
C ALA A 13 32.90 -6.61 12.05
N LEU A 14 31.78 -7.33 12.20
CA LEU A 14 31.74 -8.78 12.05
C LEU A 14 32.14 -9.27 10.66
N GLN A 15 31.97 -8.43 9.63
CA GLN A 15 32.37 -8.78 8.26
C GLN A 15 33.85 -8.55 7.99
N ILE A 16 34.52 -7.68 8.75
CA ILE A 16 35.92 -7.29 8.54
C ILE A 16 36.85 -8.07 9.48
N TYR A 17 36.45 -8.26 10.74
CA TYR A 17 37.31 -8.79 11.79
C TYR A 17 36.96 -10.24 12.12
N GLU A 18 37.79 -11.17 11.65
CA GLU A 18 37.61 -12.61 11.88
C GLU A 18 37.57 -12.99 13.36
N GLY A 19 38.33 -12.28 14.21
CA GLY A 19 38.36 -12.49 15.66
C GLY A 19 36.99 -12.38 16.33
N PHE A 20 36.13 -11.47 15.87
CA PHE A 20 34.77 -11.34 16.40
C PHE A 20 33.87 -12.53 16.00
N ASN A 21 34.05 -13.07 14.79
CA ASN A 21 33.34 -14.27 14.36
C ASN A 21 33.79 -15.50 15.15
N ARG A 22 35.10 -15.68 15.36
CA ARG A 22 35.65 -16.81 16.14
C ARG A 22 35.22 -16.78 17.60
N ALA A 23 35.16 -15.59 18.20
CA ALA A 23 34.74 -15.41 19.59
C ALA A 23 33.23 -15.59 19.80
N LYS A 24 32.45 -15.88 18.75
CA LYS A 24 30.98 -16.01 18.77
C LYS A 24 30.31 -14.88 19.55
N VAL A 25 30.79 -13.64 19.41
CA VAL A 25 30.29 -12.48 20.17
C VAL A 25 28.78 -12.25 19.93
N SER A 26 28.25 -12.72 18.81
CA SER A 26 26.81 -12.76 18.53
C SER A 26 25.99 -13.60 19.52
N LEU A 27 26.55 -14.62 20.17
CA LEU A 27 25.86 -15.44 21.18
C LEU A 27 25.69 -14.73 22.53
N SER A 28 26.41 -13.63 22.75
CA SER A 28 26.30 -12.78 23.95
C SER A 28 25.75 -11.38 23.61
N LYS A 29 25.03 -11.26 22.49
CA LYS A 29 24.36 -10.03 22.06
C LYS A 29 23.10 -9.82 22.91
N TYR A 30 23.02 -8.68 23.59
CA TYR A 30 21.77 -8.18 24.14
C TYR A 30 21.34 -6.98 23.30
N GLU A 31 20.21 -7.10 22.60
CA GLU A 31 19.66 -6.03 21.77
C GLU A 31 18.58 -5.28 22.54
N LEU A 32 18.82 -3.99 22.81
CA LEU A 32 17.82 -3.11 23.40
C LEU A 32 16.82 -2.70 22.31
N ASN A 33 15.65 -3.33 22.29
CA ASN A 33 14.58 -2.95 21.39
C ASN A 33 13.72 -1.82 22.00
N ILE A 34 13.95 -0.60 21.55
CA ILE A 34 13.26 0.61 22.03
C ILE A 34 11.73 0.54 21.78
N ALA A 35 11.29 -0.22 20.75
CA ALA A 35 9.86 -0.38 20.45
C ALA A 35 9.11 -1.21 21.51
N GLN A 36 9.83 -1.92 22.38
CA GLN A 36 9.26 -2.73 23.46
C GLN A 36 9.22 -2.00 24.81
N TYR A 37 9.66 -0.74 24.87
CA TYR A 37 9.61 0.03 26.12
C TYR A 37 8.16 0.28 26.54
N SER A 38 7.84 -0.14 27.76
CA SER A 38 6.61 0.24 28.45
C SER A 38 6.56 1.75 28.67
N ASN A 39 5.36 2.29 28.85
CA ASN A 39 5.19 3.72 29.14
C ASN A 39 5.94 4.15 30.40
N LEU A 40 6.06 3.28 31.41
CA LEU A 40 6.83 3.55 32.62
C LEU A 40 8.34 3.62 32.34
N GLU A 41 8.89 2.74 31.51
CA GLU A 41 10.31 2.80 31.12
C GLU A 41 10.59 4.06 30.31
N LYS A 42 9.69 4.42 29.38
CA LYS A 42 9.77 5.69 28.66
C LYS A 42 9.74 6.87 29.64
N ALA A 43 8.75 6.94 30.54
CA ALA A 43 8.65 7.97 31.56
C ALA A 43 9.95 8.12 32.38
N ARG A 44 10.54 7.01 32.83
CA ARG A 44 11.82 7.02 33.56
C ARG A 44 12.98 7.56 32.73
N ILE A 45 13.06 7.21 31.44
CA ILE A 45 14.08 7.73 30.53
C ILE A 45 13.90 9.24 30.36
N LEU A 46 12.69 9.69 30.03
CA LEU A 46 12.39 11.11 29.86
C LEU A 46 12.70 11.91 31.13
N TYR A 47 12.20 11.45 32.28
CA TYR A 47 12.45 12.07 33.58
C TYR A 47 13.95 12.20 33.84
N LYS A 48 14.71 11.11 33.66
CA LYS A 48 16.16 11.11 33.86
C LYS A 48 16.86 12.14 32.96
N HIS A 49 16.51 12.20 31.68
CA HIS A 49 17.07 13.20 30.78
C HIS A 49 16.73 14.63 31.22
N LEU A 50 15.50 14.90 31.65
CA LEU A 50 15.10 16.22 32.16
C LEU A 50 15.85 16.58 33.45
N SER A 51 15.90 15.68 34.44
CA SER A 51 16.59 15.90 35.71
C SER A 51 18.08 16.20 35.50
N PHE A 52 18.78 15.42 34.66
CA PHE A 52 20.22 15.57 34.45
C PHE A 52 20.59 16.58 33.34
N SER A 53 19.63 17.04 32.54
CA SER A 53 19.87 18.08 31.54
C SER A 53 20.22 19.42 32.19
N ARG A 54 21.06 20.19 31.51
CA ARG A 54 21.46 21.55 31.93
C ARG A 54 20.58 22.65 31.30
N ILE A 55 19.42 22.30 30.77
CA ILE A 55 18.48 23.29 30.21
C ILE A 55 17.81 24.05 31.36
N ASN A 56 17.40 25.29 31.10
CA ASN A 56 16.73 26.11 32.11
C ASN A 56 15.47 25.38 32.66
N PRO A 57 15.27 25.35 34.01
CA PRO A 57 14.12 24.71 34.64
C PRO A 57 12.75 25.10 34.07
N ASP A 58 12.58 26.33 33.57
CA ASP A 58 11.35 26.78 32.92
C ASP A 58 10.98 25.89 31.73
N PHE A 59 11.96 25.47 30.94
CA PHE A 59 11.76 24.54 29.82
C PHE A 59 11.41 23.13 30.32
N LYS A 60 12.07 22.65 31.37
CA LYS A 60 11.75 21.35 31.99
C LYS A 60 10.30 21.33 32.50
N ASN A 61 9.87 22.42 33.14
CA ASN A 61 8.53 22.56 33.71
C ASN A 61 7.42 22.71 32.65
N GLN A 62 7.75 22.99 31.39
CA GLN A 62 6.76 22.91 30.31
C GLN A 62 6.24 21.47 30.10
N PHE A 63 7.05 20.44 30.38
CA PHE A 63 6.58 19.05 30.28
C PHE A 63 5.48 18.74 31.30
N LEU A 64 5.45 19.43 32.44
CA LEU A 64 4.45 19.25 33.49
C LEU A 64 3.11 19.92 33.15
N LYS A 65 3.15 21.01 32.38
CA LYS A 65 1.94 21.73 31.97
C LYS A 65 1.06 20.85 31.12
N GLU A 66 -0.22 20.79 31.49
CA GLU A 66 -1.24 19.97 30.81
C GLU A 66 -0.80 18.50 30.65
N LYS A 67 0.08 18.02 31.54
CA LYS A 67 0.69 16.69 31.45
C LYS A 67 1.36 16.42 30.09
N SER A 68 2.03 17.41 29.52
CA SER A 68 2.71 17.34 28.21
C SER A 68 3.67 16.14 28.07
N TYR A 69 4.27 15.68 29.18
CA TYR A 69 5.08 14.46 29.22
C TYR A 69 4.34 13.20 28.72
N LEU A 70 3.00 13.12 28.91
CA LEU A 70 2.19 11.99 28.43
C LEU A 70 2.16 11.91 26.90
N PHE A 71 2.05 13.04 26.21
CA PHE A 71 2.09 13.07 24.75
C PHE A 71 3.44 12.59 24.22
N VAL A 72 4.52 12.93 24.90
CA VAL A 72 5.88 12.52 24.53
C VAL A 72 6.07 11.02 24.72
N ILE A 73 5.78 10.46 25.90
CA ILE A 73 5.98 9.03 26.17
C ILE A 73 5.08 8.13 25.30
N ASN A 74 3.87 8.60 24.97
CA ASN A 74 2.93 7.86 24.13
C ASN A 74 3.20 8.02 22.63
N HIS A 75 4.15 8.88 22.23
CA HIS A 75 4.43 9.13 20.83
C HIS A 75 5.02 7.90 20.12
N ARG A 76 4.53 7.60 18.90
CA ARG A 76 4.97 6.43 18.09
C ARG A 76 6.46 6.42 17.77
N ASN A 77 7.07 7.61 17.67
CA ASN A 77 8.49 7.79 17.34
C ASN A 77 9.38 8.04 18.57
N TYR A 78 8.90 7.77 19.78
CA TYR A 78 9.68 7.96 21.01
C TYR A 78 11.00 7.18 20.96
N THR A 79 12.12 7.88 21.08
CA THR A 79 13.45 7.26 21.20
C THR A 79 14.32 8.03 22.18
N PRO A 80 15.18 7.37 22.99
CA PRO A 80 16.08 8.04 23.93
C PRO A 80 16.93 9.14 23.29
N ARG A 81 17.30 8.97 22.02
CA ARG A 81 18.13 9.92 21.28
C ARG A 81 17.38 11.19 20.89
N LEU A 82 16.08 11.12 20.58
CA LEU A 82 15.27 12.32 20.38
C LEU A 82 15.11 13.08 21.69
N ILE A 83 14.93 12.38 22.80
CA ILE A 83 14.86 13.00 24.13
C ILE A 83 16.16 13.72 24.45
N GLU A 84 17.30 13.05 24.29
CA GLU A 84 18.60 13.66 24.45
C GLU A 84 18.72 14.91 23.57
N TYR A 85 18.26 14.85 22.32
CA TYR A 85 18.30 15.99 21.40
C TYR A 85 17.50 17.19 21.91
N PHE A 86 16.23 17.03 22.28
CA PHE A 86 15.40 18.15 22.74
C PHE A 86 15.59 18.52 24.22
N THR A 87 16.41 17.78 24.96
CA THR A 87 16.86 18.11 26.33
C THR A 87 18.33 18.57 26.38
N ASN A 88 18.97 18.81 25.23
CA ASN A 88 20.32 19.35 25.15
C ASN A 88 20.30 20.88 25.07
N PRO A 89 20.99 21.62 25.98
CA PRO A 89 21.04 23.09 25.97
C PRO A 89 21.37 23.69 24.61
N LEU A 90 22.34 23.11 23.88
CA LEU A 90 22.77 23.61 22.57
C LEU A 90 21.65 23.68 21.53
N ASN A 91 20.63 22.83 21.66
CA ASN A 91 19.49 22.80 20.74
C ASN A 91 18.30 23.61 21.28
N VAL A 92 18.25 23.90 22.58
CA VAL A 92 17.11 24.54 23.26
C VAL A 92 17.30 26.05 23.42
N ASP A 93 18.55 26.53 23.58
CA ASP A 93 18.86 27.92 23.95
C ASP A 93 18.29 28.99 22.98
N SER A 94 17.98 28.62 21.74
CA SER A 94 17.40 29.51 20.71
C SER A 94 15.88 29.41 20.56
N ILE A 95 15.24 28.51 21.32
CA ILE A 95 13.81 28.21 21.19
C ILE A 95 13.01 29.04 22.21
N PRO A 96 11.99 29.79 21.80
CA PRO A 96 11.09 30.46 22.73
C PRO A 96 10.33 29.46 23.62
N LEU A 97 10.18 29.80 24.90
CA LEU A 97 9.61 28.91 25.91
C LEU A 97 8.17 28.46 25.59
N ASP A 98 7.36 29.35 25.02
CA ASP A 98 5.97 29.09 24.59
C ASP A 98 5.87 28.13 23.40
N LYS A 99 6.93 28.05 22.59
CA LYS A 99 7.03 27.20 21.40
C LYS A 99 7.71 25.86 21.66
N TYR A 100 8.29 25.69 22.84
CA TYR A 100 9.17 24.55 23.14
C TYR A 100 8.50 23.18 22.99
N ILE A 101 7.34 22.95 23.61
CA ILE A 101 6.67 21.64 23.52
C ILE A 101 6.12 21.43 22.09
N ASN A 102 5.25 22.33 21.62
CA ASN A 102 4.51 22.10 20.38
C ASN A 102 5.36 22.24 19.11
N GLU A 103 6.20 23.28 19.00
CA GLU A 103 6.93 23.55 17.75
C GLU A 103 8.33 22.92 17.72
N PHE A 104 8.88 22.49 18.86
CA PHE A 104 10.21 21.88 18.93
C PHE A 104 10.18 20.41 19.38
N VAL A 105 9.65 20.08 20.55
CA VAL A 105 9.63 18.69 21.05
C VAL A 105 8.73 17.80 20.18
N ILE A 106 7.46 18.16 20.03
CA ILE A 106 6.49 17.39 19.24
C ILE A 106 6.91 17.37 17.77
N LYS A 107 7.36 18.49 17.20
CA LYS A 107 7.84 18.53 15.81
C LYS A 107 9.02 17.59 15.54
N ASN A 108 9.98 17.45 16.46
CA ASN A 108 11.10 16.52 16.31
C ASN A 108 10.69 15.06 16.54
N LEU A 109 9.67 14.82 17.36
CA LEU A 109 9.05 13.50 17.50
C LEU A 109 8.25 13.12 16.24
N ASP A 110 7.49 14.06 15.68
CA ASP A 110 6.74 13.90 14.44
C ASP A 110 7.67 13.69 13.25
N ASN A 111 8.78 14.43 13.22
CA ASN A 111 9.75 14.40 12.13
C ASN A 111 11.17 14.13 12.65
N PRO A 112 11.53 12.86 12.91
CA PRO A 112 12.89 12.48 13.30
C PRO A 112 13.87 12.54 12.12
N SER A 113 13.58 13.34 11.07
CA SER A 113 14.33 13.41 9.83
C SER A 113 15.82 13.68 10.08
N GLU A 114 16.16 14.57 11.01
CA GLU A 114 17.57 14.88 11.32
C GLU A 114 18.34 13.68 11.86
N LEU A 115 17.67 12.81 12.63
CA LEU A 115 18.27 11.59 13.14
C LEU A 115 18.57 10.61 12.00
N TRP A 116 17.58 10.34 11.17
CA TRP A 116 17.74 9.44 10.03
C TRP A 116 18.69 10.00 8.98
N LYS A 117 18.69 11.32 8.75
CA LYS A 117 19.59 12.01 7.80
C LYS A 117 21.04 11.71 8.12
N PHE A 118 21.47 11.90 9.36
CA PHE A 118 22.84 11.58 9.74
C PHE A 118 23.15 10.08 9.56
N HIS A 119 22.23 9.19 9.93
CA HIS A 119 22.45 7.75 9.83
C HIS A 119 22.52 7.26 8.38
N TYR A 120 21.60 7.74 7.55
CA TYR A 120 21.52 7.42 6.15
C TYR A 120 22.69 8.01 5.34
N SER A 121 23.08 9.26 5.64
CA SER A 121 24.12 9.97 4.89
C SER A 121 25.55 9.65 5.34
N VAL A 122 25.76 9.27 6.60
CA VAL A 122 27.12 9.11 7.18
C VAL A 122 27.41 7.69 7.67
N HIS A 123 26.43 6.98 8.25
CA HIS A 123 26.71 5.69 8.91
C HIS A 123 26.72 4.49 7.95
N ILE A 124 26.22 4.65 6.73
CA ILE A 124 26.17 3.59 5.73
C ILE A 124 26.89 4.03 4.45
N ASP A 125 27.55 3.07 3.81
CA ASP A 125 28.21 3.27 2.51
C ASP A 125 27.17 3.43 1.39
N ASP A 126 27.66 3.86 0.22
CA ASP A 126 26.83 4.14 -0.95
C ASP A 126 26.06 2.89 -1.41
N GLU A 127 26.67 1.71 -1.43
CA GLU A 127 25.99 0.46 -1.77
C GLU A 127 24.89 0.08 -0.78
N SER A 128 25.14 0.21 0.52
CA SER A 128 24.11 -0.05 1.52
C SER A 128 22.95 0.95 1.39
N ARG A 129 23.26 2.22 1.09
CA ARG A 129 22.24 3.24 0.83
C ARG A 129 21.38 2.90 -0.39
N MET A 130 22.00 2.47 -1.48
CA MET A 130 21.31 2.00 -2.69
C MET A 130 20.36 0.83 -2.39
N LEU A 131 20.74 -0.08 -1.48
CA LEU A 131 19.86 -1.19 -1.08
C LEU A 131 18.68 -0.71 -0.22
N VAL A 132 18.89 0.24 0.71
CA VAL A 132 17.79 0.87 1.47
C VAL A 132 16.80 1.55 0.53
N ASP A 133 17.29 2.36 -0.42
CA ASP A 133 16.49 3.03 -1.45
C ASP A 133 15.67 2.04 -2.27
N THR A 134 16.30 0.92 -2.66
CA THR A 134 15.66 -0.14 -3.46
C THR A 134 14.52 -0.80 -2.68
N ILE A 135 14.75 -1.18 -1.42
CA ILE A 135 13.70 -1.80 -0.57
C ILE A 135 12.58 -0.80 -0.30
N PHE A 136 12.92 0.47 -0.07
CA PHE A 136 11.94 1.54 0.10
C PHE A 136 11.03 1.68 -1.14
N LEU A 137 11.60 1.68 -2.35
CA LEU A 137 10.88 1.74 -3.62
C LEU A 137 9.93 0.56 -3.84
N LEU A 138 10.36 -0.64 -3.48
CA LEU A 138 9.60 -1.86 -3.74
C LEU A 138 8.46 -2.08 -2.73
N GLY A 139 8.58 -1.50 -1.53
CA GLY A 139 7.53 -1.54 -0.52
C GLY A 139 7.75 -2.60 0.56
N GLN A 140 6.69 -2.89 1.30
CA GLN A 140 6.74 -3.85 2.40
C GLN A 140 6.71 -5.29 1.91
N GLU A 141 7.39 -6.18 2.63
CA GLU A 141 7.41 -7.64 2.39
C GLU A 141 7.76 -8.03 0.93
N THR A 142 8.80 -7.39 0.40
CA THR A 142 9.30 -7.63 -0.96
C THR A 142 10.09 -8.94 -1.02
N ASN A 143 9.90 -9.77 -2.04
CA ASN A 143 10.68 -11.01 -2.20
C ASN A 143 12.13 -10.75 -2.63
N HIS A 144 13.02 -11.69 -2.30
CA HIS A 144 14.44 -11.60 -2.62
C HIS A 144 14.75 -11.30 -4.08
N SER A 145 14.13 -12.02 -5.03
CA SER A 145 14.40 -11.86 -6.46
C SER A 145 14.07 -10.46 -6.98
N LEU A 146 13.00 -9.82 -6.48
CA LEU A 146 12.65 -8.47 -6.89
C LEU A 146 13.58 -7.43 -6.26
N VAL A 147 14.01 -7.63 -5.01
CA VAL A 147 15.02 -6.77 -4.37
C VAL A 147 16.35 -6.86 -5.11
N GLU A 148 16.80 -8.06 -5.46
CA GLU A 148 18.03 -8.26 -6.23
C GLU A 148 17.93 -7.64 -7.63
N CYS A 149 16.79 -7.79 -8.31
CA CYS A 149 16.51 -7.15 -9.60
C CYS A 149 16.59 -5.62 -9.47
N GLY A 150 15.91 -5.04 -8.47
CA GLY A 150 15.90 -3.61 -8.21
C GLY A 150 17.29 -3.06 -7.85
N TYR A 151 18.05 -3.79 -7.05
CA TYR A 151 19.39 -3.40 -6.64
C TYR A 151 20.37 -3.47 -7.82
N SER A 152 20.28 -4.52 -8.64
CA SER A 152 21.06 -4.63 -9.89
C SER A 152 20.74 -3.47 -10.84
N GLN A 153 19.46 -3.11 -10.98
CA GLN A 153 19.06 -1.96 -11.77
C GLN A 153 19.61 -0.65 -11.19
N ARG A 154 19.54 -0.47 -9.88
CA ARG A 154 20.12 0.71 -9.21
C ARG A 154 21.63 0.83 -9.49
N LEU A 155 22.38 -0.27 -9.40
CA LEU A 155 23.80 -0.27 -9.72
C LEU A 155 24.10 0.10 -11.19
N LYS A 156 23.28 -0.37 -12.15
CA LYS A 156 23.42 0.01 -13.56
C LYS A 156 23.19 1.51 -13.78
N VAL A 157 22.23 2.08 -13.08
CA VAL A 157 21.92 3.52 -13.12
C VAL A 157 23.07 4.32 -12.53
N GLU A 158 23.58 3.93 -11.36
CA GLU A 158 24.72 4.58 -10.70
C GLU A 158 25.99 4.50 -11.55
N PHE A 159 26.23 3.37 -12.22
CA PHE A 159 27.31 3.25 -13.20
C PHE A 159 27.10 4.23 -14.37
N LYS A 160 25.90 4.25 -14.98
CA LYS A 160 25.59 5.10 -16.14
C LYS A 160 25.74 6.59 -15.85
N PHE A 161 25.29 7.06 -14.68
CA PHE A 161 25.23 8.49 -14.37
C PHE A 161 26.39 9.00 -13.51
N ARG A 162 27.05 8.13 -12.73
CA ARG A 162 28.13 8.51 -11.78
C ARG A 162 29.42 7.72 -11.96
N ASN A 163 29.50 6.78 -12.92
CA ASN A 163 30.61 5.85 -13.08
C ASN A 163 30.93 5.07 -11.79
N PHE A 164 29.90 4.79 -10.98
CA PHE A 164 30.05 4.04 -9.74
C PHE A 164 30.34 2.56 -10.04
N ILE A 165 31.40 2.02 -9.42
CA ILE A 165 31.79 0.61 -9.55
C ILE A 165 31.59 -0.06 -8.18
N PRO A 166 30.64 -1.00 -8.04
CA PRO A 166 30.36 -1.65 -6.77
C PRO A 166 31.48 -2.59 -6.35
N VAL A 167 31.64 -2.80 -5.04
CA VAL A 167 32.52 -3.87 -4.54
C VAL A 167 31.98 -5.27 -4.88
N HIS A 168 32.86 -6.27 -4.90
CA HIS A 168 32.48 -7.66 -5.08
C HIS A 168 31.46 -8.10 -4.01
N ASN A 169 30.41 -8.82 -4.44
CA ASN A 169 29.29 -9.23 -3.58
C ASN A 169 28.62 -8.08 -2.79
N SER A 170 28.58 -6.86 -3.35
CA SER A 170 28.03 -5.68 -2.67
C SER A 170 26.62 -5.90 -2.12
N PHE A 171 25.78 -6.64 -2.84
CA PHE A 171 24.42 -6.96 -2.40
C PHE A 171 24.41 -7.72 -1.06
N ILE A 172 25.10 -8.86 -0.99
CA ILE A 172 25.16 -9.71 0.22
C ILE A 172 25.81 -8.95 1.38
N LYS A 173 26.87 -8.18 1.10
CA LYS A 173 27.55 -7.33 2.10
C LYS A 173 26.59 -6.29 2.66
N SER A 174 25.86 -5.60 1.80
CA SER A 174 24.87 -4.58 2.18
C SER A 174 23.74 -5.17 3.02
N VAL A 175 23.21 -6.33 2.62
CA VAL A 175 22.17 -7.05 3.39
C VAL A 175 22.67 -7.34 4.81
N LYS A 176 23.88 -7.91 4.95
CA LYS A 176 24.47 -8.23 6.25
C LYS A 176 24.70 -6.99 7.10
N THR A 177 25.20 -5.90 6.51
CA THR A 177 25.48 -4.64 7.21
C THR A 177 24.19 -4.00 7.74
N LEU A 178 23.14 -3.95 6.91
CA LEU A 178 21.91 -3.22 7.21
C LEU A 178 20.91 -3.99 8.08
N GLN A 179 21.07 -5.31 8.22
CA GLN A 179 20.18 -6.19 8.97
C GLN A 179 19.97 -5.68 10.39
N ASP A 180 18.70 -5.60 10.80
CA ASP A 180 18.25 -5.15 12.13
C ASP A 180 18.69 -3.71 12.49
N GLY A 181 19.05 -2.91 11.49
CA GLY A 181 19.39 -1.49 11.64
C GLY A 181 18.62 -0.57 10.70
N PHE A 182 18.50 -0.97 9.43
CA PHE A 182 17.71 -0.27 8.40
C PHE A 182 16.73 -1.20 7.71
N ILE A 183 17.08 -2.47 7.56
CA ILE A 183 16.26 -3.48 6.90
C ILE A 183 15.98 -4.64 7.84
N LYS A 184 14.86 -5.31 7.61
CA LYS A 184 14.48 -6.56 8.27
C LYS A 184 14.20 -7.61 7.22
N THR A 185 14.71 -8.80 7.45
CA THR A 185 14.43 -10.00 6.66
C THR A 185 13.53 -10.96 7.43
N ARG A 186 12.58 -11.61 6.73
CA ARG A 186 11.68 -12.62 7.30
C ARG A 186 11.58 -13.80 6.34
N ILE A 187 11.63 -15.02 6.87
CA ILE A 187 11.37 -16.24 6.11
C ILE A 187 9.92 -16.63 6.34
N LEU A 188 9.15 -16.79 5.25
CA LEU A 188 7.80 -17.33 5.30
C LEU A 188 7.86 -18.83 4.97
N SER A 189 7.56 -19.66 5.97
CA SER A 189 7.72 -21.13 5.91
C SER A 189 6.63 -21.85 5.09
N ASN A 190 5.62 -21.15 4.60
CA ASN A 190 4.47 -21.76 3.94
C ASN A 190 4.69 -21.85 2.42
N GLU A 191 5.57 -22.76 1.99
CA GLU A 191 5.67 -23.36 0.63
C GLU A 191 6.93 -23.09 -0.21
N LYS A 192 7.91 -22.26 0.22
CA LYS A 192 9.21 -22.15 -0.50
C LYS A 192 10.31 -21.35 0.23
N ASP A 193 10.28 -21.28 1.57
CA ASP A 193 11.18 -20.42 2.37
C ASP A 193 11.45 -19.07 1.71
N ILE A 194 10.36 -18.36 1.39
CA ILE A 194 10.48 -17.11 0.64
C ILE A 194 11.04 -16.05 1.58
N LEU A 195 12.28 -15.65 1.30
CA LEU A 195 12.94 -14.55 2.00
C LEU A 195 12.31 -13.22 1.58
N LYS A 196 11.70 -12.55 2.55
CA LYS A 196 11.06 -11.24 2.41
C LYS A 196 11.91 -10.15 3.05
N TYR A 197 11.89 -8.97 2.46
CA TYR A 197 12.61 -7.77 2.89
C TYR A 197 11.62 -6.65 3.20
N SER A 198 11.95 -5.85 4.20
CA SER A 198 11.20 -4.65 4.59
C SER A 198 12.13 -3.65 5.26
N LEU A 199 11.73 -2.38 5.34
CA LEU A 199 12.40 -1.43 6.22
C LEU A 199 12.19 -1.84 7.68
N TYR A 200 13.23 -1.68 8.49
CA TYR A 200 13.18 -2.06 9.90
C TYR A 200 12.20 -1.18 10.71
N ASN A 201 12.12 0.12 10.39
CA ASN A 201 11.28 1.08 11.07
C ASN A 201 10.45 1.91 10.07
N PRO A 202 9.12 2.06 10.23
CA PRO A 202 8.29 2.89 9.35
C PRO A 202 8.76 4.35 9.22
N SER A 203 9.29 4.96 10.30
CA SER A 203 9.78 6.35 10.30
C SER A 203 10.96 6.58 9.34
N LEU A 204 11.69 5.53 8.97
CA LEU A 204 12.71 5.61 7.92
C LEU A 204 12.07 5.87 6.55
N GLY A 205 10.90 5.29 6.27
CA GLY A 205 10.14 5.56 5.05
C GLY A 205 9.68 7.02 4.98
N ASP A 206 9.12 7.54 6.08
CA ASP A 206 8.71 8.95 6.20
C ASP A 206 9.89 9.91 5.97
N PHE A 207 11.05 9.59 6.57
CA PHE A 207 12.29 10.32 6.32
C PHE A 207 12.69 10.28 4.85
N LEU A 208 12.68 9.12 4.18
CA LEU A 208 13.08 9.00 2.78
C LEU A 208 12.16 9.80 1.85
N ILE A 209 10.86 9.81 2.12
CA ILE A 209 9.90 10.65 1.39
C ILE A 209 10.29 12.13 1.49
N SER A 210 10.53 12.61 2.71
CA SER A 210 10.99 13.99 2.93
C SER A 210 12.33 14.26 2.24
N TYR A 211 13.29 13.34 2.38
CA TYR A 211 14.63 13.45 1.82
C TYR A 211 14.61 13.59 0.30
N PHE A 212 13.84 12.77 -0.43
CA PHE A 212 13.77 12.84 -1.89
C PHE A 212 12.94 14.04 -2.40
N ASN A 213 12.13 14.66 -1.54
CA ASN A 213 11.41 15.90 -1.86
C ASN A 213 12.25 17.17 -1.65
N GLU A 214 13.38 17.09 -0.93
CA GLU A 214 14.31 18.23 -0.78
C GLU A 214 14.99 18.59 -2.12
N ALA A 215 14.99 19.87 -2.48
CA ALA A 215 15.56 20.35 -3.75
C ALA A 215 17.04 19.98 -3.94
N ASN A 216 17.82 19.95 -2.86
CA ASN A 216 19.24 19.59 -2.88
C ASN A 216 19.48 18.11 -3.24
N ASN A 217 18.45 17.26 -3.14
CA ASN A 217 18.52 15.83 -3.41
C ASN A 217 17.95 15.44 -4.78
N ALA A 218 17.67 16.41 -5.67
CA ALA A 218 17.10 16.16 -7.00
C ALA A 218 17.91 15.15 -7.84
N ALA A 219 19.25 15.18 -7.75
CA ALA A 219 20.09 14.21 -8.44
C ALA A 219 19.89 12.77 -7.91
N HIS A 220 19.80 12.60 -6.59
CA HIS A 220 19.54 11.29 -5.96
C HIS A 220 18.13 10.80 -6.29
N LYS A 221 17.13 11.69 -6.29
CA LYS A 221 15.76 11.39 -6.72
C LYS A 221 15.73 10.92 -8.18
N LYS A 222 16.48 11.56 -9.08
CA LYS A 222 16.58 11.14 -10.48
C LYS A 222 17.15 9.72 -10.63
N LEU A 223 18.20 9.39 -9.87
CA LEU A 223 18.76 8.03 -9.84
C LEU A 223 17.73 7.02 -9.31
N LEU A 224 16.98 7.39 -8.28
CA LEU A 224 15.89 6.58 -7.73
C LEU A 224 14.81 6.28 -8.79
N LEU A 225 14.35 7.30 -9.49
CA LEU A 225 13.33 7.20 -10.55
C LEU A 225 13.77 6.25 -11.68
N PHE A 226 15.02 6.32 -12.12
CA PHE A 226 15.54 5.41 -13.15
C PHE A 226 15.95 4.03 -12.65
N SER A 227 15.71 3.73 -11.38
CA SER A 227 15.95 2.42 -10.79
C SER A 227 14.66 1.61 -10.59
N ILE A 228 13.51 2.14 -11.02
CA ILE A 228 12.22 1.47 -10.86
C ILE A 228 12.17 0.21 -11.71
N VAL A 229 11.87 -0.92 -11.06
CA VAL A 229 11.68 -2.24 -11.70
C VAL A 229 10.27 -2.81 -11.51
N SER A 230 9.41 -2.12 -10.76
CA SER A 230 8.00 -2.49 -10.53
C SER A 230 7.12 -1.25 -10.57
N TYR A 231 6.09 -1.28 -11.41
CA TYR A 231 5.16 -0.16 -11.52
C TYR A 231 4.24 -0.02 -10.29
N GLN A 232 3.95 -1.12 -9.58
CA GLN A 232 3.23 -1.03 -8.31
C GLN A 232 4.06 -0.35 -7.22
N GLY A 233 5.38 -0.66 -7.17
CA GLY A 233 6.32 0.04 -6.28
C GLY A 233 6.30 1.54 -6.55
N PHE A 234 6.34 1.93 -7.82
CA PHE A 234 6.17 3.32 -8.24
C PHE A 234 4.86 3.95 -7.72
N LYS A 235 3.69 3.37 -8.01
CA LYS A 235 2.41 3.91 -7.54
C LYS A 235 2.32 4.03 -6.01
N SER A 236 3.04 3.19 -5.27
CA SER A 236 3.03 3.21 -3.80
C SER A 236 3.91 4.29 -3.17
N ARG A 237 4.78 4.94 -3.95
CA ARG A 237 5.80 5.89 -3.44
C ARG A 237 5.79 7.25 -4.08
N PHE A 238 5.12 7.43 -5.21
CA PHE A 238 5.13 8.68 -5.96
C PHE A 238 3.72 9.25 -6.19
N HIS A 239 3.61 10.57 -6.12
CA HIS A 239 2.38 11.31 -6.41
C HIS A 239 2.71 12.66 -7.06
N SER A 240 1.75 13.33 -7.69
CA SER A 240 1.97 14.66 -8.30
C SER A 240 1.89 15.82 -7.29
N SER A 241 1.30 15.59 -6.11
CA SER A 241 1.02 16.67 -5.14
C SER A 241 0.89 16.26 -3.66
N ASP A 242 0.86 14.96 -3.33
CA ASP A 242 0.59 14.51 -1.95
C ASP A 242 1.91 14.39 -1.19
N LYS A 243 2.01 15.14 -0.08
CA LYS A 243 3.24 15.24 0.74
C LYS A 243 3.63 13.93 1.42
N ASN A 244 2.71 12.97 1.51
CA ASN A 244 3.01 11.63 2.00
C ASN A 244 3.74 10.75 0.96
N TYR A 245 4.01 11.29 -0.23
CA TYR A 245 4.70 10.62 -1.33
C TYR A 245 5.88 11.46 -1.82
N ILE A 246 6.76 10.82 -2.59
CA ILE A 246 7.76 11.55 -3.37
C ILE A 246 7.02 12.26 -4.50
N ILE A 247 7.10 13.58 -4.49
CA ILE A 247 6.45 14.44 -5.48
C ILE A 247 7.16 14.29 -6.81
N ILE A 248 6.44 14.02 -7.89
CA ILE A 248 6.97 14.07 -9.26
C ILE A 248 6.36 15.25 -9.98
N TYR A 249 7.21 16.03 -10.63
CA TYR A 249 6.78 17.14 -11.45
C TYR A 249 6.63 16.74 -12.93
N GLU A 250 5.79 17.49 -13.64
CA GLU A 250 5.48 17.25 -15.06
C GLU A 250 6.75 17.16 -15.95
N PHE A 251 7.75 18.00 -15.70
CA PHE A 251 9.01 17.99 -16.46
C PHE A 251 9.86 16.73 -16.23
N GLU A 252 9.76 16.10 -15.05
CA GLU A 252 10.46 14.85 -14.74
C GLU A 252 9.72 13.64 -15.33
N TYR A 253 8.40 13.73 -15.40
CA TYR A 253 7.56 12.61 -15.79
C TYR A 253 7.72 12.20 -17.25
N SER A 254 7.94 13.16 -18.15
CA SER A 254 8.20 12.86 -19.57
C SER A 254 9.44 11.96 -19.75
N GLU A 255 10.52 12.26 -19.03
CA GLU A 255 11.75 11.46 -19.05
C GLU A 255 11.50 10.08 -18.42
N LEU A 256 10.67 10.03 -17.37
CA LEU A 256 10.29 8.80 -16.69
C LEU A 256 9.41 7.88 -17.55
N LEU A 257 8.47 8.42 -18.33
CA LEU A 257 7.66 7.64 -19.27
C LEU A 257 8.54 6.97 -20.34
N GLN A 258 9.52 7.70 -20.86
CA GLN A 258 10.50 7.11 -21.78
C GLN A 258 11.29 5.98 -21.13
N TYR A 259 11.67 6.13 -19.86
CA TYR A 259 12.31 5.07 -19.08
C TYR A 259 11.39 3.85 -18.92
N PHE A 260 10.12 4.03 -18.54
CA PHE A 260 9.18 2.93 -18.38
C PHE A 260 8.97 2.15 -19.68
N ILE A 261 8.82 2.84 -20.80
CA ILE A 261 8.70 2.20 -22.13
C ILE A 261 9.96 1.42 -22.47
N SER A 262 11.13 2.01 -22.24
CA SER A 262 12.42 1.36 -22.55
C SER A 262 12.71 0.15 -21.67
N ASN A 263 12.08 0.05 -20.50
CA ASN A 263 12.25 -1.04 -19.54
C ASN A 263 10.95 -1.84 -19.34
N ILE A 264 10.01 -1.80 -20.30
CA ILE A 264 8.68 -2.36 -20.13
C ILE A 264 8.69 -3.86 -19.85
N ASP A 265 9.64 -4.60 -20.43
CA ASP A 265 9.78 -6.04 -20.21
C ASP A 265 10.17 -6.37 -18.77
N ILE A 266 11.05 -5.56 -18.15
CA ILE A 266 11.41 -5.69 -16.73
C ILE A 266 10.18 -5.40 -15.85
N LEU A 267 9.43 -4.36 -16.17
CA LEU A 267 8.21 -4.02 -15.43
C LEU A 267 7.17 -5.15 -15.52
N LYS A 268 7.00 -5.75 -16.70
CA LYS A 268 6.11 -6.90 -16.93
C LYS A 268 6.56 -8.14 -16.19
N SER A 269 7.84 -8.51 -16.26
CA SER A 269 8.35 -9.70 -15.58
C SER A 269 8.19 -9.62 -14.06
N ASN A 270 8.16 -8.41 -13.52
CA ASN A 270 7.98 -8.14 -12.10
C ASN A 270 6.52 -7.88 -11.70
N ASN A 271 5.58 -7.95 -12.63
CA ASN A 271 4.14 -7.77 -12.40
C ASN A 271 3.41 -9.11 -12.20
N THR A 272 4.11 -10.21 -11.94
CA THR A 272 3.54 -11.58 -11.92
C THR A 272 2.46 -11.81 -10.88
N SER A 273 2.41 -11.01 -9.82
CA SER A 273 1.33 -11.05 -8.82
C SER A 273 0.03 -10.39 -9.29
N TYR A 274 0.04 -9.74 -10.45
CA TYR A 274 -1.07 -8.95 -10.96
C TYR A 274 -1.50 -9.44 -12.35
N HIS A 275 -2.78 -9.75 -12.50
CA HIS A 275 -3.35 -10.25 -13.75
C HIS A 275 -3.89 -9.12 -14.64
N PHE A 276 -3.09 -8.08 -14.86
CA PHE A 276 -3.45 -6.93 -15.69
C PHE A 276 -2.25 -6.34 -16.45
N SER A 277 -2.51 -5.62 -17.55
CA SER A 277 -1.47 -5.03 -18.41
C SER A 277 -0.77 -3.87 -17.70
N VAL A 278 0.56 -3.93 -17.65
CA VAL A 278 1.40 -2.87 -17.07
C VAL A 278 1.29 -1.59 -17.90
N GLU A 279 1.21 -1.68 -19.22
CA GLU A 279 1.10 -0.51 -20.10
C GLU A 279 -0.18 0.28 -19.86
N LEU A 280 -1.31 -0.42 -19.72
CA LEU A 280 -2.58 0.24 -19.43
C LEU A 280 -2.59 0.81 -18.01
N ASP A 281 -1.94 0.14 -17.05
CA ASP A 281 -1.76 0.69 -15.71
C ASP A 281 -0.87 1.95 -15.72
N ILE A 282 0.19 1.96 -16.53
CA ILE A 282 1.00 3.16 -16.80
C ILE A 282 0.10 4.26 -17.37
N LEU A 283 -0.61 3.99 -18.45
CA LEU A 283 -1.49 4.95 -19.12
C LEU A 283 -2.52 5.56 -18.16
N PHE A 284 -3.32 4.75 -17.48
CA PHE A 284 -4.41 5.25 -16.64
C PHE A 284 -3.89 6.02 -15.43
N HIS A 285 -2.85 5.50 -14.78
CA HIS A 285 -2.27 6.21 -13.64
C HIS A 285 -1.58 7.51 -14.08
N SER A 286 -0.94 7.53 -15.25
CA SER A 286 -0.37 8.75 -15.83
C SER A 286 -1.43 9.83 -16.03
N ILE A 287 -2.60 9.47 -16.60
CA ILE A 287 -3.73 10.38 -16.84
C ILE A 287 -4.30 10.92 -15.53
N ASN A 288 -4.22 10.14 -14.45
CA ASN A 288 -4.68 10.58 -13.13
C ASN A 288 -3.67 11.51 -12.45
N LEU A 289 -2.37 11.24 -12.61
CA LEU A 289 -1.31 12.06 -12.02
C LEU A 289 -1.15 13.41 -12.73
N PHE A 290 -1.28 13.40 -14.06
CA PHE A 290 -0.97 14.53 -14.95
C PHE A 290 -1.98 14.66 -16.10
N ASN A 291 -1.77 15.62 -17.00
CA ASN A 291 -2.64 15.82 -18.15
C ASN A 291 -2.36 14.80 -19.28
N PHE A 292 -3.42 14.39 -19.99
CA PHE A 292 -3.38 13.59 -21.21
C PHE A 292 -2.35 14.09 -22.24
N LYS A 293 -2.17 15.41 -22.39
CA LYS A 293 -1.21 16.02 -23.33
C LYS A 293 0.24 15.54 -23.13
N ILE A 294 0.63 15.22 -21.89
CA ILE A 294 2.00 14.75 -21.58
C ILE A 294 2.19 13.31 -22.06
N ILE A 295 1.12 12.54 -22.10
CA ILE A 295 1.13 11.08 -22.34
C ILE A 295 0.88 10.78 -23.81
N GLU A 296 0.17 11.66 -24.51
CA GLU A 296 -0.17 11.53 -25.93
C GLU A 296 1.03 11.11 -26.82
N PRO A 297 2.24 11.71 -26.70
CA PRO A 297 3.41 11.29 -27.48
C PRO A 297 3.88 9.85 -27.21
N PHE A 298 3.49 9.28 -26.08
CA PHE A 298 3.90 7.97 -25.59
C PHE A 298 2.83 6.88 -25.83
N LEU A 299 1.66 7.22 -26.39
CA LEU A 299 0.59 6.24 -26.64
C LEU A 299 0.97 5.18 -27.65
N GLU A 300 1.57 5.57 -28.79
CA GLU A 300 1.99 4.61 -29.80
C GLU A 300 3.00 3.56 -29.28
N PRO A 301 4.11 3.94 -28.62
CA PRO A 301 5.03 2.94 -28.09
C PRO A 301 4.41 2.06 -27.00
N LEU A 302 3.55 2.60 -26.13
CA LEU A 302 2.83 1.79 -25.13
C LEU A 302 1.89 0.77 -25.80
N PHE A 303 1.06 1.20 -26.75
CA PHE A 303 0.10 0.32 -27.41
C PHE A 303 0.76 -0.78 -28.24
N LYS A 304 1.96 -0.55 -28.79
CA LYS A 304 2.71 -1.57 -29.52
C LYS A 304 3.12 -2.76 -28.67
N THR A 305 3.31 -2.59 -27.36
CA THR A 305 3.77 -3.67 -26.48
C THR A 305 2.64 -4.40 -25.76
N ILE A 306 1.40 -3.88 -25.84
CA ILE A 306 0.24 -4.48 -25.17
C ILE A 306 -0.05 -5.87 -25.75
N ASN A 307 -0.11 -6.85 -24.86
CA ASN A 307 -0.69 -8.14 -25.14
C ASN A 307 -2.15 -8.16 -24.68
N ILE A 308 -3.08 -8.34 -25.63
CA ILE A 308 -4.53 -8.29 -25.39
C ILE A 308 -4.97 -9.29 -24.31
N LYS A 309 -4.28 -10.43 -24.19
CA LYS A 309 -4.60 -11.48 -23.21
C LYS A 309 -4.38 -11.02 -21.77
N ASP A 310 -3.49 -10.04 -21.57
CA ASP A 310 -3.12 -9.53 -20.25
C ASP A 310 -4.06 -8.38 -19.81
N ILE A 311 -4.97 -7.93 -20.68
CA ILE A 311 -5.91 -6.85 -20.34
C ILE A 311 -7.00 -7.37 -19.38
N ALA A 312 -7.04 -6.80 -18.17
CA ALA A 312 -8.08 -7.09 -17.19
C ALA A 312 -9.42 -6.44 -17.57
N SER A 313 -10.53 -6.97 -17.03
CA SER A 313 -11.88 -6.46 -17.33
C SER A 313 -12.02 -4.97 -17.04
N PHE A 314 -11.56 -4.52 -15.86
CA PHE A 314 -11.64 -3.11 -15.47
C PHE A 314 -10.82 -2.22 -16.41
N GLN A 315 -9.63 -2.68 -16.82
CA GLN A 315 -8.78 -1.94 -17.76
C GLN A 315 -9.42 -1.80 -19.13
N LEU A 316 -10.08 -2.86 -19.60
CA LEU A 316 -10.75 -2.84 -20.89
C LEU A 316 -11.90 -1.82 -20.93
N PHE A 317 -12.74 -1.78 -19.89
CA PHE A 317 -13.84 -0.81 -19.85
C PHE A 317 -13.37 0.62 -19.62
N GLU A 318 -12.29 0.83 -18.85
CA GLU A 318 -11.69 2.16 -18.73
C GLU A 318 -11.05 2.60 -20.07
N LEU A 319 -10.42 1.67 -20.79
CA LEU A 319 -9.87 1.94 -22.12
C LEU A 319 -10.95 2.34 -23.14
N ILE A 320 -12.11 1.67 -23.12
CA ILE A 320 -13.27 2.00 -23.97
C ILE A 320 -13.78 3.40 -23.64
N LYS A 321 -14.00 3.69 -22.36
CA LYS A 321 -14.44 5.00 -21.90
C LYS A 321 -13.48 6.11 -22.33
N LEU A 322 -12.17 5.89 -22.16
CA LEU A 322 -11.15 6.84 -22.59
C LEU A 322 -11.14 7.05 -24.10
N THR A 323 -11.34 5.99 -24.89
CA THR A 323 -11.39 6.06 -26.36
C THR A 323 -12.53 6.96 -26.83
N ILE A 324 -13.73 6.75 -26.28
CA ILE A 324 -14.94 7.51 -26.63
C ILE A 324 -14.78 8.99 -26.21
N TYR A 325 -14.18 9.25 -25.05
CA TYR A 325 -14.04 10.59 -24.50
C TYR A 325 -12.92 11.41 -25.15
N GLN A 326 -11.73 10.83 -25.30
CA GLN A 326 -10.54 11.54 -25.81
C GLN A 326 -10.58 11.75 -27.33
N LYS A 327 -11.28 10.87 -28.07
CA LYS A 327 -11.39 10.93 -29.54
C LYS A 327 -10.03 11.09 -30.22
N ASN A 328 -9.10 10.23 -29.84
CA ASN A 328 -7.70 10.31 -30.24
C ASN A 328 -7.32 9.14 -31.16
N ASN A 329 -6.63 9.46 -32.26
CA ASN A 329 -6.29 8.54 -33.33
C ASN A 329 -5.49 7.30 -32.88
N PHE A 330 -4.69 7.40 -31.80
CA PHE A 330 -3.93 6.24 -31.30
C PHE A 330 -4.83 5.17 -30.69
N PHE A 331 -5.88 5.58 -29.97
CA PHE A 331 -6.88 4.66 -29.44
C PHE A 331 -7.67 4.04 -30.59
N ASP A 332 -8.06 4.84 -31.58
CA ASP A 332 -8.80 4.36 -32.74
C ASP A 332 -8.01 3.30 -33.52
N LYS A 333 -6.74 3.57 -33.78
CA LYS A 333 -5.84 2.61 -34.43
C LYS A 333 -5.72 1.31 -33.61
N PHE A 334 -5.61 1.41 -32.29
CA PHE A 334 -5.54 0.23 -31.42
C PHE A 334 -6.83 -0.60 -31.46
N PHE A 335 -8.00 0.04 -31.35
CA PHE A 335 -9.29 -0.66 -31.42
C PHE A 335 -9.54 -1.25 -32.80
N GLN A 336 -9.26 -0.54 -33.88
CA GLN A 336 -9.44 -1.05 -35.24
C GLN A 336 -8.55 -2.26 -35.52
N THR A 337 -7.30 -2.24 -35.04
CA THR A 337 -6.37 -3.36 -35.22
C THR A 337 -6.83 -4.61 -34.46
N HIS A 338 -7.45 -4.44 -33.29
CA HIS A 338 -7.77 -5.53 -32.36
C HIS A 338 -9.27 -5.76 -32.16
N TRP A 339 -10.12 -5.20 -33.04
CA TRP A 339 -11.56 -5.06 -32.83
C TRP A 339 -12.23 -6.36 -32.42
N ASN A 340 -12.08 -7.41 -33.23
CA ASN A 340 -12.76 -8.68 -33.01
C ASN A 340 -12.36 -9.33 -31.67
N SER A 341 -11.08 -9.26 -31.31
CA SER A 341 -10.58 -9.81 -30.06
C SER A 341 -11.11 -9.02 -28.87
N LEU A 342 -11.07 -7.68 -28.93
CA LEU A 342 -11.55 -6.81 -27.87
C LEU A 342 -13.06 -6.96 -27.66
N ILE A 343 -13.87 -6.96 -28.73
CA ILE A 343 -15.33 -7.13 -28.62
C ILE A 343 -15.69 -8.51 -28.04
N ASN A 344 -14.99 -9.58 -28.43
CA ASN A 344 -15.23 -10.89 -27.84
C ASN A 344 -14.93 -10.90 -26.33
N ILE A 345 -13.87 -10.20 -25.90
CA ILE A 345 -13.52 -10.07 -24.49
C ILE A 345 -14.54 -9.20 -23.74
N THR A 346 -14.97 -8.05 -24.28
CA THR A 346 -15.95 -7.17 -23.63
C THR A 346 -17.28 -7.89 -23.42
N LEU A 347 -17.76 -8.60 -24.44
CA LEU A 347 -18.99 -9.39 -24.36
C LEU A 347 -18.91 -10.48 -23.29
N ARG A 348 -17.75 -11.13 -23.11
CA ARG A 348 -17.57 -12.16 -22.08
C ARG A 348 -17.44 -11.62 -20.66
N LYS A 349 -16.91 -10.41 -20.51
CA LYS A 349 -16.41 -9.88 -19.23
C LYS A 349 -17.22 -8.71 -18.67
N PHE A 350 -18.25 -8.21 -19.35
CA PHE A 350 -19.08 -7.14 -18.78
C PHE A 350 -19.77 -7.63 -17.49
N SER A 351 -19.76 -6.77 -16.48
CA SER A 351 -20.24 -7.09 -15.13
C SER A 351 -21.28 -6.09 -14.64
N SER A 352 -21.52 -4.99 -15.35
CA SER A 352 -22.50 -3.96 -15.02
C SER A 352 -23.31 -3.58 -16.25
N SER A 353 -24.52 -3.05 -16.04
CA SER A 353 -25.31 -2.43 -17.12
C SER A 353 -24.58 -1.23 -17.72
N TYR A 354 -23.79 -0.50 -16.93
CA TYR A 354 -22.87 0.52 -17.44
C TYR A 354 -21.85 -0.06 -18.43
N HIS A 355 -21.18 -1.17 -18.10
CA HIS A 355 -20.27 -1.84 -19.05
C HIS A 355 -20.99 -2.26 -20.33
N TYR A 356 -22.23 -2.74 -20.25
CA TYR A 356 -23.02 -3.08 -21.42
C TYR A 356 -23.34 -1.85 -22.29
N SER A 357 -23.73 -0.74 -21.68
CA SER A 357 -23.95 0.54 -22.38
C SER A 357 -22.68 1.06 -23.04
N LEU A 358 -21.51 0.94 -22.39
CA LEU A 358 -20.22 1.32 -22.96
C LEU A 358 -19.88 0.55 -24.24
N ILE A 359 -20.27 -0.73 -24.33
CA ILE A 359 -20.10 -1.51 -25.56
C ILE A 359 -20.93 -0.90 -26.68
N HIS A 360 -22.20 -0.58 -26.45
CA HIS A 360 -23.04 0.08 -27.46
C HIS A 360 -22.50 1.45 -27.86
N ASN A 361 -22.11 2.27 -26.89
CA ASN A 361 -21.50 3.58 -27.16
C ASN A 361 -20.22 3.46 -28.00
N LEU A 362 -19.43 2.40 -27.81
CA LEU A 362 -18.25 2.13 -28.64
C LEU A 362 -18.62 1.82 -30.09
N PHE A 363 -19.69 1.04 -30.32
CA PHE A 363 -20.20 0.76 -31.66
C PHE A 363 -20.73 2.02 -32.34
N GLU A 364 -21.51 2.83 -31.62
CA GLU A 364 -21.99 4.12 -32.10
C GLU A 364 -20.83 5.06 -32.47
N TYR A 365 -19.81 5.13 -31.61
CA TYR A 365 -18.61 5.94 -31.84
C TYR A 365 -17.89 5.58 -33.15
N TYR A 366 -17.84 4.29 -33.52
CA TYR A 366 -17.28 3.84 -34.79
C TYR A 366 -18.29 3.75 -35.95
N PHE A 367 -19.52 4.24 -35.76
CA PHE A 367 -20.60 4.15 -36.75
C PHE A 367 -20.89 2.71 -37.22
N LEU A 368 -20.79 1.75 -36.30
CA LEU A 368 -21.05 0.33 -36.56
C LEU A 368 -22.38 -0.09 -35.95
N ASN A 369 -23.14 -0.92 -36.69
CA ASN A 369 -24.36 -1.52 -36.16
C ASN A 369 -24.03 -2.75 -35.29
N PHE A 370 -24.39 -2.70 -34.01
CA PHE A 370 -24.13 -3.76 -33.03
C PHE A 370 -24.80 -5.09 -33.43
N ASP A 371 -26.10 -5.08 -33.74
CA ASP A 371 -26.84 -6.30 -34.05
C ASP A 371 -26.35 -6.99 -35.32
N ASP A 372 -26.02 -6.21 -36.35
CA ASP A 372 -25.45 -6.74 -37.60
C ASP A 372 -24.07 -7.36 -37.38
N TYR A 373 -23.26 -6.79 -36.48
CA TYR A 373 -21.96 -7.35 -36.13
C TYR A 373 -22.11 -8.67 -35.37
N ILE A 374 -22.98 -8.72 -34.36
CA ILE A 374 -23.25 -9.94 -33.58
C ILE A 374 -23.70 -11.09 -34.49
N LYS A 375 -24.59 -10.81 -35.46
CA LYS A 375 -25.05 -11.80 -36.45
C LYS A 375 -23.93 -12.26 -37.37
N ARG A 376 -23.22 -11.31 -38.01
CA ARG A 376 -22.14 -11.64 -38.98
C ARG A 376 -21.02 -12.47 -38.37
N HIS A 377 -20.73 -12.29 -37.08
CA HIS A 377 -19.67 -12.99 -36.38
C HIS A 377 -20.16 -14.20 -35.55
N ASN A 378 -21.43 -14.59 -35.67
CA ASN A 378 -22.03 -15.72 -34.93
C ASN A 378 -21.88 -15.61 -33.40
N LEU A 379 -22.01 -14.39 -32.85
CA LEU A 379 -21.81 -14.11 -31.42
C LEU A 379 -23.12 -14.11 -30.62
N GLU A 380 -24.25 -14.42 -31.24
CA GLU A 380 -25.58 -14.38 -30.59
C GLU A 380 -25.66 -15.28 -29.35
N LYS A 381 -25.21 -16.53 -29.48
CA LYS A 381 -25.17 -17.47 -28.35
C LYS A 381 -24.28 -16.96 -27.22
N LEU A 382 -23.10 -16.44 -27.55
CA LEU A 382 -22.17 -15.87 -26.59
C LEU A 382 -22.78 -14.68 -25.85
N LEU A 383 -23.45 -13.78 -26.57
CA LEU A 383 -24.09 -12.60 -26.00
C LEU A 383 -25.20 -13.01 -25.02
N ILE A 384 -26.07 -13.95 -25.41
CA ILE A 384 -27.15 -14.45 -24.56
C ILE A 384 -26.59 -15.11 -23.29
N GLU A 385 -25.59 -15.98 -23.42
CA GLU A 385 -24.92 -16.61 -22.28
C GLU A 385 -24.29 -15.57 -21.34
N SER A 386 -23.68 -14.53 -21.89
CA SER A 386 -23.05 -13.47 -21.10
C SER A 386 -24.08 -12.60 -20.38
N LYS A 387 -25.23 -12.29 -21.00
CA LYS A 387 -26.36 -11.61 -20.35
C LYS A 387 -26.92 -12.43 -19.20
N HIS A 388 -27.09 -13.75 -19.36
CA HIS A 388 -27.52 -14.61 -18.27
C HIS A 388 -26.50 -14.65 -17.13
N ARG A 389 -25.19 -14.75 -17.43
CA ARG A 389 -24.13 -14.72 -16.42
C ARG A 389 -24.14 -13.41 -15.62
N PHE A 390 -24.33 -12.27 -16.28
CA PHE A 390 -24.47 -10.98 -15.61
C PHE A 390 -25.65 -10.99 -14.61
N ILE A 391 -26.83 -11.49 -15.03
CA ILE A 391 -27.99 -11.59 -14.13
C ILE A 391 -27.67 -12.52 -12.96
N SER A 392 -27.10 -13.71 -13.19
CA SER A 392 -26.72 -14.64 -12.12
C SER A 392 -25.80 -13.97 -11.09
N SER A 393 -24.73 -13.30 -11.54
CA SER A 393 -23.79 -12.62 -10.65
C SER A 393 -24.48 -11.54 -9.81
N ARG A 394 -25.32 -10.71 -10.43
CA ARG A 394 -26.01 -9.61 -9.74
C ARG A 394 -27.11 -10.08 -8.80
N ILE A 395 -27.75 -11.21 -9.10
CA ILE A 395 -28.71 -11.81 -8.19
C ILE A 395 -28.01 -12.41 -6.97
N LYS A 396 -26.86 -13.08 -7.16
CA LYS A 396 -26.06 -13.59 -6.05
C LYS A 396 -25.61 -12.46 -5.11
N GLU A 397 -25.01 -11.41 -5.66
CA GLU A 397 -24.65 -10.20 -4.91
C GLU A 397 -25.87 -9.59 -4.20
N TYR A 398 -27.02 -9.50 -4.88
CA TYR A 398 -28.24 -8.94 -4.30
C TYR A 398 -28.75 -9.74 -3.10
N VAL A 399 -28.63 -11.07 -3.12
CA VAL A 399 -29.02 -11.92 -1.98
C VAL A 399 -28.02 -11.78 -0.82
N GLU A 400 -26.71 -11.76 -1.11
CA GLU A 400 -25.62 -11.69 -0.12
C GLU A 400 -25.51 -10.31 0.56
N ASP A 401 -25.50 -9.20 -0.21
CA ASP A 401 -25.29 -7.85 0.34
C ASP A 401 -26.52 -7.24 1.01
N ALA A 402 -27.73 -7.64 0.60
CA ALA A 402 -28.93 -6.87 0.95
C ALA A 402 -29.52 -7.21 2.33
N ASN A 403 -29.04 -8.24 3.03
CA ASN A 403 -29.80 -8.88 4.12
C ASN A 403 -31.29 -8.95 3.74
N LEU A 404 -31.59 -9.45 2.54
CA LEU A 404 -32.96 -9.48 2.00
C LEU A 404 -33.94 -10.13 2.98
N ILE A 405 -33.40 -11.08 3.74
CA ILE A 405 -34.07 -11.88 4.75
C ILE A 405 -34.26 -11.10 6.06
N SER A 406 -33.33 -10.20 6.44
CA SER A 406 -33.46 -9.38 7.65
C SER A 406 -34.50 -8.26 7.56
N ARG A 407 -35.04 -8.01 6.37
CA ARG A 407 -36.09 -7.01 6.10
C ARG A 407 -37.46 -7.65 5.89
N LEU A 408 -37.58 -8.96 6.08
CA LEU A 408 -38.86 -9.67 6.02
C LEU A 408 -39.51 -9.64 7.40
N ASP A 409 -40.84 -9.56 7.41
CA ASP A 409 -41.62 -9.52 8.65
C ASP A 409 -41.65 -10.92 9.29
N LEU A 410 -41.18 -11.04 10.54
CA LEU A 410 -40.90 -12.32 11.22
C LEU A 410 -42.14 -13.10 11.66
N ASN A 411 -43.33 -12.54 11.47
CA ASN A 411 -44.60 -13.17 11.87
C ASN A 411 -45.20 -14.09 10.80
N ASP A 412 -44.52 -14.25 9.66
CA ASP A 412 -44.99 -14.96 8.49
C ASP A 412 -44.45 -16.41 8.45
N ASP A 413 -45.31 -17.38 8.10
CA ASP A 413 -44.90 -18.78 7.92
C ASP A 413 -43.81 -18.89 6.82
N SER A 414 -42.92 -19.90 6.91
CA SER A 414 -41.83 -20.13 5.94
C SER A 414 -42.25 -20.01 4.46
N SER A 415 -43.50 -20.39 4.14
CA SER A 415 -44.09 -20.27 2.81
C SER A 415 -44.35 -18.83 2.32
N SER A 416 -44.74 -17.89 3.18
CA SER A 416 -44.95 -16.49 2.80
C SER A 416 -43.62 -15.75 2.63
N LEU A 417 -42.63 -16.03 3.48
CA LEU A 417 -41.25 -15.54 3.32
C LEU A 417 -40.65 -15.98 1.98
N LEU A 418 -40.82 -17.25 1.62
CA LEU A 418 -40.44 -17.77 0.31
C LEU A 418 -41.13 -17.02 -0.84
N SER A 419 -42.44 -16.80 -0.75
CA SER A 419 -43.21 -16.09 -1.78
C SER A 419 -42.76 -14.64 -1.97
N GLU A 420 -42.46 -13.94 -0.88
CA GLU A 420 -41.99 -12.55 -0.93
C GLU A 420 -40.59 -12.45 -1.54
N LEU A 421 -39.68 -13.34 -1.14
CA LEU A 421 -38.34 -13.45 -1.73
C LEU A 421 -38.42 -13.76 -3.23
N GLU A 422 -39.26 -14.71 -3.63
CA GLU A 422 -39.50 -14.99 -5.05
C GLU A 422 -39.97 -13.76 -5.82
N SER A 423 -40.90 -12.98 -5.25
CA SER A 423 -41.43 -11.77 -5.87
C SER A 423 -40.34 -10.70 -6.04
N LYS A 424 -39.54 -10.47 -5.00
CA LYS A 424 -38.40 -9.53 -5.02
C LYS A 424 -37.36 -9.95 -6.06
N LEU A 425 -37.04 -11.24 -6.14
CA LEU A 425 -36.11 -11.78 -7.13
C LEU A 425 -36.65 -11.63 -8.57
N LYS A 426 -37.92 -11.99 -8.81
CA LYS A 426 -38.56 -11.82 -10.13
C LYS A 426 -38.54 -10.36 -10.56
N SER A 427 -38.84 -9.43 -9.66
CA SER A 427 -38.78 -7.99 -9.90
C SER A 427 -37.36 -7.54 -10.26
N LYS A 428 -36.36 -7.95 -9.46
CA LYS A 428 -34.95 -7.60 -9.69
C LYS A 428 -34.43 -8.15 -11.02
N ILE A 429 -34.74 -9.41 -11.35
CA ILE A 429 -34.38 -10.03 -12.63
C ILE A 429 -34.98 -9.26 -13.79
N ARG A 430 -36.25 -8.85 -13.70
CA ARG A 430 -36.91 -8.05 -14.74
C ARG A 430 -36.20 -6.72 -14.94
N THR A 431 -35.84 -6.02 -13.88
CA THR A 431 -35.09 -4.75 -13.94
C THR A 431 -33.74 -4.94 -14.61
N LEU A 432 -32.93 -5.91 -14.14
CA LEU A 432 -31.62 -6.22 -14.71
C LEU A 432 -31.71 -6.64 -16.19
N SER A 433 -32.74 -7.40 -16.55
CA SER A 433 -32.98 -7.82 -17.93
C SER A 433 -33.32 -6.66 -18.84
N ASN A 434 -34.10 -5.69 -18.34
CA ASN A 434 -34.42 -4.47 -19.09
C ASN A 434 -33.16 -3.61 -19.31
N GLU A 435 -32.31 -3.45 -18.30
CA GLU A 435 -31.06 -2.67 -18.38
C GLU A 435 -30.11 -3.15 -19.49
N ILE A 436 -30.11 -4.46 -19.78
CA ILE A 436 -29.26 -5.08 -20.82
C ILE A 436 -30.04 -5.53 -22.06
N GLY A 437 -31.34 -5.21 -22.15
CA GLY A 437 -32.21 -5.61 -23.26
C GLY A 437 -32.32 -7.13 -23.47
N LEU A 438 -32.41 -7.93 -22.41
CA LEU A 438 -32.69 -9.37 -22.49
C LEU A 438 -34.21 -9.62 -22.43
N LYS A 439 -34.81 -10.06 -23.54
CA LYS A 439 -36.27 -10.36 -23.58
C LYS A 439 -36.63 -11.77 -23.10
N GLY A 440 -35.73 -12.75 -23.30
CA GLY A 440 -35.95 -14.16 -22.96
C GLY A 440 -35.28 -14.60 -21.65
N TYR A 441 -35.40 -13.81 -20.58
CA TYR A 441 -34.84 -14.18 -19.28
C TYR A 441 -35.59 -15.38 -18.68
N ARG A 442 -34.87 -16.22 -17.93
CA ARG A 442 -35.41 -17.44 -17.30
C ARG A 442 -36.06 -17.15 -15.95
N ASN A 443 -36.68 -18.16 -15.35
CA ASN A 443 -37.22 -18.07 -13.99
C ASN A 443 -36.08 -17.83 -12.97
N TYR A 444 -36.40 -17.29 -11.79
CA TYR A 444 -35.43 -17.01 -10.73
C TYR A 444 -34.62 -18.26 -10.36
N SER A 445 -35.25 -19.44 -10.37
CA SER A 445 -34.63 -20.74 -10.07
C SER A 445 -33.50 -21.14 -11.02
N TYR A 446 -33.39 -20.49 -12.19
CA TYR A 446 -32.25 -20.65 -13.08
C TYR A 446 -31.02 -19.85 -12.64
N TYR A 447 -31.24 -18.70 -11.99
CA TYR A 447 -30.19 -17.77 -11.62
C TYR A 447 -29.71 -17.95 -10.18
N TYR A 448 -30.58 -18.47 -9.32
CA TYR A 448 -30.31 -18.73 -7.90
C TYR A 448 -31.06 -20.00 -7.48
N GLY A 449 -30.35 -20.97 -6.89
CA GLY A 449 -30.90 -22.29 -6.61
C GLY A 449 -32.08 -22.23 -5.64
N ILE A 450 -33.10 -23.07 -5.86
CA ILE A 450 -34.23 -23.18 -4.92
C ILE A 450 -33.74 -23.69 -3.55
N ASP A 451 -32.78 -24.61 -3.57
CA ASP A 451 -32.22 -25.19 -2.34
C ASP A 451 -31.31 -24.19 -1.62
N GLU A 452 -30.49 -23.42 -2.35
CA GLU A 452 -29.69 -22.31 -1.79
C GLU A 452 -30.58 -21.25 -1.11
N LEU A 453 -31.76 -20.99 -1.69
CA LEU A 453 -32.73 -20.03 -1.17
C LEU A 453 -33.43 -20.54 0.09
N LYS A 454 -33.71 -21.85 0.17
CA LYS A 454 -34.24 -22.48 1.39
C LYS A 454 -33.20 -22.51 2.50
N GLU A 455 -31.96 -22.90 2.19
CA GLU A 455 -30.86 -22.92 3.15
C GLU A 455 -30.62 -21.52 3.74
N SER A 456 -30.62 -20.47 2.91
CA SER A 456 -30.47 -19.09 3.37
C SER A 456 -31.60 -18.65 4.32
N ILE A 457 -32.83 -19.12 4.10
CA ILE A 457 -33.98 -18.84 4.99
C ILE A 457 -33.86 -19.65 6.29
N ASP A 458 -33.50 -20.93 6.20
CA ASP A 458 -33.36 -21.82 7.36
C ASP A 458 -32.21 -21.35 8.28
N GLU A 459 -31.10 -20.88 7.71
CA GLU A 459 -29.98 -20.29 8.43
C GLU A 459 -30.42 -19.01 9.16
N TYR A 460 -31.09 -18.10 8.46
CA TYR A 460 -31.61 -16.88 9.07
C TYR A 460 -32.64 -17.14 10.19
N LEU A 461 -33.56 -18.08 10.00
CA LEU A 461 -34.54 -18.46 11.03
C LEU A 461 -33.85 -19.08 12.25
N ARG A 462 -32.79 -19.87 12.07
CA ARG A 462 -31.97 -20.38 13.18
C ARG A 462 -31.28 -19.26 13.94
N ASP A 463 -30.65 -18.32 13.24
CA ASP A 463 -29.99 -17.17 13.87
C ASP A 463 -30.97 -16.33 14.70
N GLN A 464 -32.19 -16.10 14.21
CA GLN A 464 -33.24 -15.40 14.95
C GLN A 464 -33.76 -16.19 16.17
N LEU A 465 -33.84 -17.51 16.08
CA LEU A 465 -34.20 -18.38 17.21
C LEU A 465 -33.09 -18.45 18.27
N GLU A 466 -31.82 -18.35 17.87
CA GLU A 466 -30.68 -18.25 18.78
C GLU A 466 -30.61 -16.88 19.47
N MET A 467 -30.94 -15.79 18.77
CA MET A 467 -31.04 -14.44 19.36
C MET A 467 -32.20 -14.27 20.37
N ASN A 468 -33.30 -15.02 20.21
CA ASN A 468 -34.46 -14.99 21.12
C ASN A 468 -34.33 -15.93 22.33
N ARG A 469 -33.21 -16.65 22.49
CA ARG A 469 -32.88 -17.33 23.74
C ARG A 469 -32.11 -16.35 24.61
N ASP A 470 -32.71 -15.94 25.73
CA ASP A 470 -32.04 -15.14 26.77
C ASP A 470 -30.63 -15.70 27.06
N PRO A 471 -29.60 -14.85 27.20
CA PRO A 471 -28.28 -15.33 27.54
C PRO A 471 -28.29 -15.88 28.96
N ILE A 472 -28.14 -17.20 29.06
CA ILE A 472 -27.77 -17.86 30.31
C ILE A 472 -26.36 -17.39 30.67
N ASP A 473 -26.32 -16.76 31.83
CA ASP A 473 -25.18 -16.45 32.69
C ASP A 473 -23.92 -17.28 32.39
N SER A 474 -22.88 -16.62 31.88
CA SER A 474 -21.53 -17.16 31.86
C SER A 474 -20.51 -16.07 32.15
N GLY A 475 -20.19 -15.94 33.43
CA GLY A 475 -18.82 -16.03 33.91
C GLY A 475 -17.85 -14.93 33.51
N ASN A 476 -17.64 -14.02 34.47
CA ASN A 476 -16.44 -13.20 34.62
C ASN A 476 -15.15 -13.96 34.24
N PHE A 477 -14.36 -13.41 33.32
CA PHE A 477 -12.92 -13.59 33.30
C PHE A 477 -12.21 -12.29 32.87
N ASP A 478 -11.43 -11.79 33.82
CA ASP A 478 -10.19 -11.00 33.71
C ASP A 478 -10.13 -9.73 32.85
N THR A 479 -10.17 -8.59 33.55
CA THR A 479 -9.27 -7.46 33.26
C THR A 479 -8.74 -6.89 34.57
N ASP A 480 -7.66 -7.48 35.08
CA ASP A 480 -6.87 -6.88 36.15
C ASP A 480 -5.41 -6.90 35.70
N LEU A 481 -4.95 -5.78 35.12
CA LEU A 481 -3.55 -5.39 34.85
C LEU A 481 -3.56 -4.04 34.11
N GLY A 482 -3.85 -2.95 34.83
CA GLY A 482 -3.83 -1.60 34.23
C GLY A 482 -3.69 -0.43 35.20
N LEU A 483 -3.94 -0.62 36.50
CA LEU A 483 -4.03 0.51 37.43
C LEU A 483 -2.69 0.93 38.09
N ASN A 484 -1.67 0.07 38.11
CA ASN A 484 -0.42 0.39 38.83
C ASN A 484 0.63 1.18 38.02
N SER A 485 0.50 1.29 36.70
CA SER A 485 1.51 1.97 35.87
C SER A 485 1.36 3.48 35.82
N ASP A 486 0.13 3.98 35.84
CA ASP A 486 -0.15 5.41 35.64
C ASP A 486 0.14 6.23 36.91
N ASP A 487 -0.24 5.73 38.08
CA ASP A 487 0.13 6.33 39.39
C ASP A 487 1.67 6.44 39.52
N SER A 488 2.40 5.40 39.11
CA SER A 488 3.87 5.39 39.12
C SER A 488 4.52 6.38 38.13
N ILE A 489 3.82 6.76 37.06
CA ILE A 489 4.29 7.77 36.10
C ILE A 489 3.99 9.16 36.64
N GLU A 490 2.81 9.38 37.23
CA GLU A 490 2.46 10.66 37.84
C GLU A 490 3.39 11.02 39.00
N ASP A 491 3.77 10.03 39.82
CA ASP A 491 4.76 10.22 40.89
C ASP A 491 6.10 10.78 40.38
N LEU A 492 6.58 10.31 39.21
CA LEU A 492 7.83 10.78 38.62
C LEU A 492 7.77 12.26 38.18
N PHE A 493 6.60 12.76 37.79
CA PHE A 493 6.41 14.12 37.28
C PHE A 493 5.59 15.00 38.23
N SER A 494 5.51 14.62 39.51
CA SER A 494 4.70 15.29 40.53
C SER A 494 5.31 16.61 41.02
N GLU A 495 6.65 16.74 40.97
CA GLU A 495 7.38 17.90 41.45
C GLU A 495 7.95 18.74 40.29
N SER A 496 8.02 20.06 40.49
CA SER A 496 8.69 20.97 39.57
C SER A 496 10.20 20.73 39.57
N PHE A 497 10.83 20.78 38.40
CA PHE A 497 12.28 20.77 38.30
C PHE A 497 12.82 22.11 38.81
N VAL A 498 13.82 22.05 39.69
CA VAL A 498 14.55 23.18 40.28
C VAL A 498 16.02 23.09 39.83
N GLU A 499 16.75 24.22 39.89
CA GLU A 499 18.19 24.29 39.53
C GLU A 499 19.09 23.32 40.30
#